data_AF-A0AAN7BIP1-F1
#
_entry.id   AF-A0AAN7BIP1-F1
#
_cell.length_a   1.000
_cell.length_b   1.000
_cell.length_c   1.000
_cell.angle_alpha   90.00
_cell.angle_beta   90.00
_cell.angle_gamma   90.00
#
_symmetry.space_group_name_H-M   'P 1'
#
loop_
_entity.id
_entity.type
_entity.pdbx_description
1 polymer ?
#
loop_
_entity_poly.entity_id
_entity_poly.type
_entity_poly.pdbx_seq_one_letter_code
_entity_poly.pdbx_strand_id
1 'polypeptide(L)'
;MHRAILCLILISLCSLIYASTTNQSTSSVKNISSEVSQPPTFTQSSSNTTVLMGNEVSSSSSTTQTSSQQSSTQQPLPPPPSQSIDSTTLHGINPISFRSVTFLGYQQANNSCSHRDLGFTGKLSGKWYAIYGDTIWAAPGVTNPFNDTPGFHGIVRDSLSEMIPGDPLTVIDLRLNDDDPVPHQLQFMPWVEEWGETNRYGFGGTSICEVEEGVGIVYYLVNANEEGGLIGAGAAKVEMKNDTPTVTQRFGMAGYWWDTNTTARYGDVCAYRDEWSQYIYLWGGPPNYVKFWGEMGYSYLARVKTKDAFDLNGYEYWWGRDLGWRKEVLTVFGPETATLWGTGQGQIFWSKWYECYVMVHTSTFGSTILLRTALSPEGPWTPDVEVFTAVPIDDGLVYAGVAHPYHDESGKTVVLSYTNNNYIEVLKVEFN
;
A
#
# COMPACT_ATOMS: atom_id res chain seq x y z
N MET A 1 22.36 -18.51 3.23
CA MET A 1 22.41 -17.90 4.58
C MET A 1 22.37 -16.37 4.58
N HIS A 2 23.06 -15.63 3.69
CA HIS A 2 22.88 -14.16 3.55
C HIS A 2 21.92 -13.72 2.42
N ARG A 3 21.26 -14.67 1.72
CA ARG A 3 20.40 -14.37 0.55
C ARG A 3 18.90 -14.56 0.78
N ALA A 4 18.48 -15.37 1.74
CA ALA A 4 17.05 -15.53 2.06
C ALA A 4 16.48 -14.31 2.81
N ILE A 5 17.30 -13.64 3.62
CA ILE A 5 16.94 -12.38 4.30
C ILE A 5 16.92 -11.19 3.32
N LEU A 6 17.67 -11.26 2.22
CA LEU A 6 17.61 -10.23 1.16
C LEU A 6 16.30 -10.28 0.35
N CYS A 7 15.58 -11.41 0.36
CA CYS A 7 14.34 -11.57 -0.40
C CYS A 7 13.13 -10.91 0.29
N LEU A 8 13.17 -10.76 1.62
CA LEU A 8 12.21 -10.00 2.43
C LEU A 8 12.23 -8.50 2.11
N ILE A 9 13.34 -8.01 1.56
CA ILE A 9 13.53 -6.60 1.21
C ILE A 9 12.96 -6.32 -0.19
N LEU A 10 12.96 -7.28 -1.12
CA LEU A 10 12.59 -7.05 -2.53
C LEU A 10 11.09 -6.87 -2.82
N ILE A 11 10.18 -7.29 -1.92
CA ILE A 11 8.74 -7.09 -2.11
C ILE A 11 8.35 -5.62 -1.92
N SER A 12 9.08 -4.89 -1.06
CA SER A 12 8.98 -3.43 -0.94
C SER A 12 10.03 -2.67 -1.76
N LEU A 13 11.16 -3.31 -2.15
CA LEU A 13 12.22 -2.70 -2.96
C LEU A 13 12.13 -2.93 -4.48
N CYS A 14 11.15 -3.64 -5.03
CA CYS A 14 10.99 -3.71 -6.50
C CYS A 14 10.58 -2.38 -7.16
N SER A 15 10.33 -1.34 -6.35
CA SER A 15 10.24 0.08 -6.76
C SER A 15 11.44 0.93 -6.30
N LEU A 16 12.54 0.35 -5.82
CA LEU A 16 13.65 1.08 -5.20
C LEU A 16 15.04 0.44 -5.51
N ILE A 17 15.90 1.23 -6.14
CA ILE A 17 17.37 1.12 -6.27
C ILE A 17 17.93 0.39 -7.51
N TYR A 18 18.23 1.16 -8.56
CA TYR A 18 19.44 1.02 -9.37
C TYR A 18 20.02 2.41 -9.65
N ALA A 19 21.09 2.79 -8.94
CA ALA A 19 22.24 3.58 -9.42
C ALA A 19 23.01 4.23 -8.24
N SER A 20 24.09 3.58 -7.80
CA SER A 20 25.31 4.33 -7.51
C SER A 20 26.51 3.55 -8.02
N THR A 21 27.06 4.02 -9.13
CA THR A 21 28.34 3.56 -9.66
C THR A 21 29.48 4.25 -8.91
N THR A 22 30.33 3.42 -8.32
CA THR A 22 31.80 3.53 -8.26
C THR A 22 32.42 4.90 -7.99
N ASN A 23 33.07 5.02 -6.83
CA ASN A 23 34.47 5.44 -6.79
C ASN A 23 35.19 4.71 -5.64
N GLN A 24 36.06 3.78 -6.01
CA GLN A 24 37.05 3.21 -5.11
C GLN A 24 38.14 4.26 -4.85
N SER A 25 38.37 4.59 -3.59
CA SER A 25 39.68 5.04 -3.14
C SER A 25 40.01 4.35 -1.83
N THR A 26 41.04 3.50 -1.89
CA THR A 26 41.69 2.82 -0.78
C THR A 26 42.23 3.79 0.27
N SER A 27 41.95 3.55 1.55
CA SER A 27 42.90 3.89 2.61
C SER A 27 42.78 2.96 3.82
N SER A 28 43.96 2.65 4.32
CA SER A 28 44.36 1.69 5.35
C SER A 28 43.76 1.92 6.74
N VAL A 29 43.43 0.80 7.39
CA VAL A 29 43.16 0.67 8.82
C VAL A 29 44.39 1.03 9.64
N LYS A 30 44.24 1.95 10.61
CA LYS A 30 45.09 2.06 11.80
C LYS A 30 44.20 2.18 13.03
N ASN A 31 44.37 1.25 13.96
CA ASN A 31 43.90 1.34 15.34
C ASN A 31 44.50 2.57 16.04
N ILE A 32 43.71 3.24 16.88
CA ILE A 32 44.12 3.83 18.18
C ILE A 32 42.87 4.08 19.03
N SER A 33 43.07 3.92 20.32
CA SER A 33 42.18 3.94 21.48
C SER A 33 41.66 5.32 21.92
N SER A 34 40.62 5.26 22.76
CA SER A 34 40.35 6.09 23.98
C SER A 34 40.20 7.61 23.84
N GLU A 35 39.02 8.16 24.13
CA GLU A 35 38.67 8.86 25.38
C GLU A 35 37.38 9.69 25.27
N VAL A 36 36.78 9.89 26.45
CA VAL A 36 35.54 10.59 26.77
C VAL A 36 35.69 12.11 26.62
N SER A 37 34.69 12.80 26.06
CA SER A 37 34.33 14.18 26.46
C SER A 37 32.98 14.64 25.89
N GLN A 38 32.27 15.43 26.71
CA GLN A 38 30.89 15.91 26.56
C GLN A 38 30.69 16.95 25.44
N PRO A 39 29.42 17.19 25.01
CA PRO A 39 29.12 18.11 23.92
C PRO A 39 29.00 19.58 24.37
N PRO A 40 29.36 20.57 23.54
CA PRO A 40 29.03 21.96 23.76
C PRO A 40 27.70 22.36 23.09
N THR A 41 26.91 23.10 23.84
CA THR A 41 25.75 23.90 23.43
C THR A 41 26.17 25.00 22.47
N PHE A 42 25.41 25.24 21.39
CA PHE A 42 25.51 26.47 20.61
C PHE A 42 24.14 27.06 20.26
N THR A 43 24.09 28.38 20.41
CA THR A 43 22.98 29.31 20.40
C THR A 43 22.55 29.67 18.98
N GLN A 44 21.24 29.81 18.75
CA GLN A 44 20.68 30.37 17.52
C GLN A 44 20.86 31.91 17.48
N SER A 45 21.28 32.44 16.34
CA SER A 45 21.04 33.85 15.99
C SER A 45 20.39 33.95 14.62
N SER A 46 19.39 34.82 14.55
CA SER A 46 18.57 35.15 13.41
C SER A 46 19.22 36.28 12.60
N SER A 47 18.99 36.29 11.28
CA SER A 47 18.98 37.54 10.51
C SER A 47 18.08 37.43 9.28
N ASN A 48 17.13 38.36 9.21
CA ASN A 48 16.31 38.69 8.06
C ASN A 48 17.14 39.48 7.05
N THR A 49 16.89 39.33 5.75
CA THR A 49 17.20 40.39 4.78
C THR A 49 16.17 40.39 3.64
N THR A 50 15.42 41.49 3.58
CA THR A 50 14.51 41.92 2.51
C THR A 50 15.32 42.49 1.35
N VAL A 51 14.98 42.18 0.09
CA VAL A 51 15.51 42.89 -1.09
C VAL A 51 14.35 43.46 -1.92
N LEU A 52 14.46 44.75 -2.21
CA LEU A 52 13.53 45.62 -2.92
C LEU A 52 13.69 45.55 -4.44
N MET A 53 12.59 45.86 -5.14
CA MET A 53 12.49 46.05 -6.59
C MET A 53 13.26 47.28 -7.09
N GLY A 54 13.75 47.21 -8.34
CA GLY A 54 14.16 48.35 -9.14
C GLY A 54 13.59 48.24 -10.56
N ASN A 55 12.78 49.22 -10.94
CA ASN A 55 12.32 49.49 -12.31
C ASN A 55 13.36 50.36 -13.03
N GLU A 56 13.64 50.07 -14.30
CA GLU A 56 14.17 51.07 -15.23
C GLU A 56 13.42 51.02 -16.57
N VAL A 57 13.04 52.22 -17.01
CA VAL A 57 12.39 52.57 -18.27
C VAL A 57 13.49 53.13 -19.18
N SER A 58 13.51 52.75 -20.46
CA SER A 58 14.13 53.59 -21.50
C SER A 58 13.48 53.36 -22.86
N SER A 59 13.60 54.39 -23.69
CA SER A 59 12.65 54.86 -24.69
C SER A 59 13.16 54.71 -26.13
N SER A 60 12.23 54.44 -27.05
CA SER A 60 12.10 54.91 -28.44
C SER A 60 13.34 55.04 -29.36
N SER A 61 13.24 54.45 -30.56
CA SER A 61 13.38 55.22 -31.81
C SER A 61 12.72 54.48 -32.99
N SER A 62 12.03 55.25 -33.83
CA SER A 62 11.25 54.82 -34.98
C SER A 62 12.08 54.87 -36.26
N THR A 63 11.89 53.91 -37.15
CA THR A 63 12.26 54.06 -38.57
C THR A 63 11.23 53.33 -39.43
N THR A 64 10.60 54.11 -40.31
CA THR A 64 9.57 53.69 -41.27
C THR A 64 10.22 53.03 -42.49
N GLN A 65 9.81 51.81 -42.83
CA GLN A 65 9.99 51.26 -44.18
C GLN A 65 8.70 50.59 -44.66
N THR A 66 8.40 50.83 -45.93
CA THR A 66 7.16 50.58 -46.62
C THR A 66 7.15 49.21 -47.32
N SER A 67 5.96 48.60 -47.37
CA SER A 67 5.46 47.61 -48.34
C SER A 67 6.11 46.21 -48.43
N SER A 68 5.38 45.20 -47.98
CA SER A 68 4.76 44.22 -48.88
C SER A 68 3.68 43.42 -48.13
N GLN A 69 2.43 43.50 -48.60
CA GLN A 69 1.34 42.66 -48.10
C GLN A 69 1.52 41.25 -48.66
N GLN A 70 1.86 40.30 -47.79
CA GLN A 70 1.57 38.88 -48.01
C GLN A 70 0.47 38.49 -47.03
N SER A 71 -0.69 38.12 -47.55
CA SER A 71 -1.76 37.54 -46.74
C SER A 71 -1.34 36.13 -46.33
N SER A 72 -0.74 36.00 -45.15
CA SER A 72 -0.67 34.72 -44.46
C SER A 72 -2.02 34.49 -43.78
N THR A 73 -2.77 33.52 -44.27
CA THR A 73 -3.81 32.86 -43.46
C THR A 73 -3.11 32.27 -42.23
N GLN A 74 -3.10 33.01 -41.12
CA GLN A 74 -2.73 32.46 -39.83
C GLN A 74 -3.72 31.34 -39.53
N GLN A 75 -3.24 30.10 -39.62
CA GLN A 75 -3.92 29.01 -38.93
C GLN A 75 -4.06 29.43 -37.46
N PRO A 76 -5.24 29.27 -36.85
CA PRO A 76 -5.38 29.54 -35.43
C PRO A 76 -4.32 28.71 -34.70
N LEU A 77 -3.55 29.37 -33.83
CA LEU A 77 -2.63 28.69 -32.94
C LEU A 77 -3.37 27.51 -32.31
N PRO A 78 -2.75 26.32 -32.24
CA PRO A 78 -3.35 25.23 -31.47
C PRO A 78 -3.69 25.79 -30.08
N PRO A 79 -4.86 25.42 -29.52
CA PRO A 79 -5.20 25.85 -28.18
C PRO A 79 -4.01 25.56 -27.27
N PRO A 80 -3.69 26.44 -26.31
CA PRO A 80 -2.65 26.15 -25.34
C PRO A 80 -2.91 24.74 -24.80
N PRO A 81 -1.88 23.89 -24.66
CA PRO A 81 -2.06 22.55 -24.13
C PRO A 81 -2.92 22.69 -22.87
N SER A 82 -4.08 22.04 -22.85
CA SER A 82 -4.91 22.00 -21.66
C SER A 82 -3.97 21.64 -20.52
N GLN A 83 -3.85 22.50 -19.51
CA GLN A 83 -3.05 22.18 -18.32
C GLN A 83 -3.48 20.78 -17.90
N SER A 84 -2.57 19.82 -18.03
CA SER A 84 -2.94 18.44 -17.81
C SER A 84 -3.36 18.33 -16.35
N ILE A 85 -4.59 17.84 -16.14
CA ILE A 85 -5.21 17.82 -14.82
C ILE A 85 -4.53 16.70 -14.03
N ASP A 86 -3.63 17.04 -13.11
CA ASP A 86 -3.12 16.05 -12.17
C ASP A 86 -4.22 15.66 -11.16
N SER A 87 -4.83 14.50 -11.38
CA SER A 87 -5.92 13.97 -10.56
C SER A 87 -5.48 13.64 -9.13
N THR A 88 -4.18 13.52 -8.88
CA THR A 88 -3.58 13.22 -7.57
C THR A 88 -3.20 14.46 -6.76
N THR A 89 -3.34 15.66 -7.34
CA THR A 89 -3.14 16.91 -6.59
C THR A 89 -4.06 16.95 -5.38
N LEU A 90 -3.45 17.10 -4.20
CA LEU A 90 -4.15 17.17 -2.91
C LEU A 90 -5.08 18.39 -2.88
N HIS A 91 -6.30 18.22 -2.41
CA HIS A 91 -7.33 19.25 -2.44
C HIS A 91 -8.12 19.35 -1.13
N GLY A 92 -8.43 20.58 -0.73
CA GLY A 92 -9.26 20.84 0.45
C GLY A 92 -8.50 20.72 1.77
N ILE A 93 -9.27 20.59 2.85
CA ILE A 93 -8.77 20.46 4.22
C ILE A 93 -9.12 19.07 4.71
N ASN A 94 -8.15 18.34 5.27
CA ASN A 94 -8.40 17.08 5.93
C ASN A 94 -9.16 17.34 7.24
N PRO A 95 -10.40 16.83 7.41
CA PRO A 95 -11.22 17.11 8.59
C PRO A 95 -10.75 16.34 9.83
N ILE A 96 -9.85 15.36 9.66
CA ILE A 96 -9.38 14.52 10.74
C ILE A 96 -8.61 15.35 11.76
N SER A 97 -9.00 15.21 13.02
CA SER A 97 -8.23 15.68 14.16
C SER A 97 -8.39 14.70 15.30
N PHE A 98 -7.33 14.56 16.09
CA PHE A 98 -7.27 13.55 17.14
C PHE A 98 -7.43 14.17 18.52
N ARG A 99 -8.17 13.47 19.36
CA ARG A 99 -8.16 13.68 20.81
C ARG A 99 -6.99 12.93 21.44
N SER A 100 -6.73 11.70 21.00
CA SER A 100 -5.62 10.89 21.48
C SER A 100 -5.17 9.84 20.45
N VAL A 101 -3.90 9.48 20.52
CA VAL A 101 -3.31 8.34 19.80
C VAL A 101 -2.55 7.51 20.83
N THR A 102 -2.89 6.24 20.96
CA THR A 102 -2.35 5.33 21.98
C THR A 102 -1.75 4.10 21.31
N PHE A 103 -0.48 3.82 21.58
CA PHE A 103 0.13 2.54 21.23
C PHE A 103 -0.41 1.45 22.16
N LEU A 104 -1.01 0.41 21.58
CA LEU A 104 -1.64 -0.68 22.34
C LEU A 104 -0.68 -1.85 22.58
N GLY A 105 0.24 -2.10 21.65
CA GLY A 105 1.15 -3.23 21.70
C GLY A 105 1.29 -3.93 20.36
N TYR A 106 1.65 -5.21 20.42
CA TYR A 106 1.86 -6.07 19.26
C TYR A 106 0.71 -7.05 19.12
N GLN A 107 0.22 -7.23 17.90
CA GLN A 107 -0.78 -8.23 17.59
C GLN A 107 -0.13 -9.61 17.50
N GLN A 108 -0.69 -10.60 18.21
CA GLN A 108 -0.16 -11.95 18.30
C GLN A 108 -1.27 -12.99 18.17
N ALA A 109 -0.92 -14.16 17.62
CA ALA A 109 -1.82 -15.30 17.62
C ALA A 109 -1.82 -15.98 19.00
N ASN A 110 -2.97 -16.48 19.45
CA ASN A 110 -3.07 -17.23 20.70
C ASN A 110 -2.95 -18.75 20.54
N ASN A 111 -2.81 -19.23 19.30
CA ASN A 111 -2.84 -20.65 18.93
C ASN A 111 -1.67 -21.08 18.02
N SER A 112 -0.73 -20.19 17.73
CA SER A 112 0.46 -20.42 16.90
C SER A 112 1.59 -19.45 17.30
N CYS A 113 2.74 -19.48 16.62
CA CYS A 113 3.77 -18.46 16.77
C CYS A 113 4.50 -18.15 15.46
N SER A 114 4.53 -16.88 15.06
CA SER A 114 5.13 -16.42 13.81
C SER A 114 5.42 -14.92 13.81
N HIS A 115 6.35 -14.49 12.97
CA HIS A 115 6.50 -13.11 12.50
C HIS A 115 5.72 -12.95 11.20
N ARG A 116 5.10 -11.79 10.95
CA ARG A 116 4.23 -11.60 9.78
C ARG A 116 4.23 -10.17 9.28
N ASP A 117 3.95 -9.99 7.99
CA ASP A 117 3.73 -8.69 7.38
C ASP A 117 2.29 -8.49 6.88
N LEU A 118 1.95 -7.24 6.56
CA LEU A 118 0.63 -6.80 6.10
C LEU A 118 -0.44 -6.91 7.19
N GLY A 119 -1.48 -7.73 6.99
CA GLY A 119 -2.62 -7.87 7.90
C GLY A 119 -3.90 -7.18 7.41
N PHE A 120 -4.13 -7.14 6.09
CA PHE A 120 -5.32 -6.51 5.51
C PHE A 120 -6.60 -7.18 6.00
N THR A 121 -7.51 -6.40 6.59
CA THR A 121 -8.73 -6.96 7.17
C THR A 121 -9.93 -6.86 6.26
N GLY A 122 -10.68 -7.95 6.20
CA GLY A 122 -11.90 -8.07 5.43
C GLY A 122 -12.99 -8.81 6.21
N LYS A 123 -14.24 -8.53 5.86
CA LYS A 123 -15.40 -9.19 6.48
C LYS A 123 -15.83 -10.38 5.62
N LEU A 124 -16.25 -11.46 6.25
CA LEU A 124 -16.91 -12.60 5.60
C LEU A 124 -17.78 -13.34 6.63
N SER A 125 -19.04 -13.57 6.30
CA SER A 125 -20.03 -14.27 7.14
C SER A 125 -20.12 -13.72 8.57
N GLY A 126 -20.14 -12.39 8.69
CA GLY A 126 -20.24 -11.70 9.99
C GLY A 126 -18.98 -11.75 10.87
N LYS A 127 -17.89 -12.33 10.38
CA LYS A 127 -16.57 -12.34 11.03
C LYS A 127 -15.57 -11.46 10.28
N TRP A 128 -14.49 -11.10 10.95
CA TRP A 128 -13.38 -10.33 10.39
C TRP A 128 -12.16 -11.22 10.29
N TYR A 129 -11.44 -11.13 9.18
CA TYR A 129 -10.24 -11.92 8.92
C TYR A 129 -9.13 -10.99 8.43
N ALA A 130 -7.91 -11.24 8.88
CA ALA A 130 -6.71 -10.62 8.32
C ALA A 130 -6.03 -11.59 7.36
N ILE A 131 -5.59 -11.04 6.22
CA ILE A 131 -4.66 -11.70 5.32
C ILE A 131 -3.29 -11.07 5.51
N TYR A 132 -2.32 -11.90 5.86
CA TYR A 132 -0.91 -11.54 5.99
C TYR A 132 -0.16 -12.04 4.76
N GLY A 133 0.95 -11.38 4.42
CA GLY A 133 1.86 -11.87 3.41
C GLY A 133 2.83 -12.89 4.01
N ASP A 134 4.12 -12.64 3.84
CA ASP A 134 5.17 -13.54 4.32
C ASP A 134 5.02 -13.76 5.83
N THR A 135 4.69 -15.01 6.19
CA THR A 135 4.46 -15.44 7.57
C THR A 135 5.56 -16.42 7.95
N ILE A 136 6.53 -15.94 8.71
CA ILE A 136 7.74 -16.66 9.10
C ILE A 136 7.45 -17.37 10.42
N TRP A 137 7.61 -18.69 10.42
CA TRP A 137 7.39 -19.49 11.60
C TRP A 137 8.46 -19.22 12.66
N ALA A 138 8.04 -19.17 13.93
CA ALA A 138 8.99 -19.22 15.03
C ALA A 138 9.59 -20.62 15.17
N ALA A 139 10.62 -20.77 15.99
CA ALA A 139 11.22 -22.08 16.26
C ALA A 139 10.21 -23.05 16.90
N PRO A 140 10.33 -24.38 16.66
CA PRO A 140 9.43 -25.36 17.27
C PRO A 140 9.31 -25.21 18.79
N GLY A 141 8.07 -25.15 19.28
CA GLY A 141 7.75 -25.01 20.70
C GLY A 141 7.81 -23.58 21.25
N VAL A 142 8.20 -22.58 20.45
CA VAL A 142 8.12 -21.17 20.84
C VAL A 142 6.67 -20.69 20.75
N THR A 143 6.18 -20.06 21.81
CA THR A 143 4.79 -19.53 21.90
C THR A 143 4.72 -18.01 21.85
N ASN A 144 5.86 -17.32 21.86
CA ASN A 144 5.95 -15.86 21.78
C ASN A 144 7.08 -15.46 20.82
N PRO A 145 6.80 -14.69 19.76
CA PRO A 145 7.79 -14.36 18.73
C PRO A 145 8.98 -13.56 19.29
N PHE A 146 8.82 -12.83 20.39
CA PHE A 146 9.91 -12.12 21.06
C PHE A 146 10.93 -13.04 21.75
N ASN A 147 10.57 -14.31 21.94
CA ASN A 147 11.46 -15.34 22.47
C ASN A 147 12.00 -16.26 21.38
N ASP A 148 11.75 -15.93 20.11
CA ASP A 148 12.18 -16.75 18.98
C ASP A 148 13.71 -16.78 18.89
N THR A 149 14.22 -17.91 18.43
CA THR A 149 15.67 -18.12 18.29
C THR A 149 16.12 -17.74 16.88
N PRO A 150 17.31 -17.12 16.71
CA PRO A 150 17.81 -16.78 15.39
C PRO A 150 17.88 -18.00 14.47
N GLY A 151 17.29 -17.90 13.29
CA GLY A 151 17.26 -19.00 12.32
C GLY A 151 16.11 -18.84 11.34
N PHE A 152 16.08 -19.71 10.34
CA PHE A 152 14.92 -19.85 9.45
C PHE A 152 14.24 -21.18 9.78
N HIS A 153 13.01 -21.11 10.29
CA HIS A 153 12.24 -22.28 10.75
C HIS A 153 11.16 -22.70 9.76
N GLY A 154 10.83 -21.81 8.80
CA GLY A 154 9.86 -22.04 7.75
C GLY A 154 9.11 -20.76 7.42
N ILE A 155 8.35 -20.81 6.33
CA ILE A 155 7.55 -19.67 5.87
C ILE A 155 6.39 -20.17 5.03
N VAL A 156 5.25 -19.49 5.16
CA VAL A 156 4.22 -19.46 4.13
C VAL A 156 4.13 -18.05 3.57
N ARG A 157 3.74 -17.95 2.30
CA ARG A 157 3.87 -16.73 1.49
C ARG A 157 2.61 -15.86 1.55
N ASP A 158 1.56 -16.41 2.15
CA ASP A 158 0.44 -15.70 2.74
C ASP A 158 -0.18 -16.58 3.85
N SER A 159 -0.87 -15.94 4.79
CA SER A 159 -1.61 -16.64 5.84
C SER A 159 -2.90 -15.91 6.19
N LEU A 160 -3.78 -16.60 6.91
CA LEU A 160 -5.11 -16.13 7.26
C LEU A 160 -5.34 -16.27 8.77
N SER A 161 -5.88 -15.23 9.38
CA SER A 161 -6.30 -15.25 10.79
C SER A 161 -7.70 -14.68 10.96
N GLU A 162 -8.46 -15.23 11.91
CA GLU A 162 -9.67 -14.61 12.43
C GLU A 162 -9.30 -13.50 13.42
N MET A 163 -9.89 -12.32 13.23
CA MET A 163 -9.74 -11.18 14.12
C MET A 163 -10.76 -11.26 15.24
N ILE A 164 -10.39 -10.82 16.45
CA ILE A 164 -11.29 -10.84 17.62
C ILE A 164 -11.88 -9.43 17.85
N PRO A 165 -13.19 -9.22 17.61
CA PRO A 165 -13.82 -7.95 17.92
C PRO A 165 -13.63 -7.60 19.41
N GLY A 166 -13.22 -6.35 19.67
CA GLY A 166 -12.92 -5.86 21.02
C GLY A 166 -11.53 -6.21 21.56
N ASP A 167 -10.79 -7.12 20.94
CA ASP A 167 -9.39 -7.41 21.29
C ASP A 167 -8.47 -7.26 20.06
N PRO A 168 -7.90 -6.05 19.86
CA PRO A 168 -7.09 -5.79 18.66
C PRO A 168 -5.68 -6.40 18.73
N LEU A 169 -5.26 -6.93 19.89
CA LEU A 169 -3.92 -7.50 20.10
C LEU A 169 -3.90 -9.02 19.91
N THR A 170 -5.05 -9.66 19.85
CA THR A 170 -5.14 -11.12 19.71
C THR A 170 -5.81 -11.50 18.39
N VAL A 171 -5.21 -12.45 17.67
CA VAL A 171 -5.80 -13.12 16.52
C VAL A 171 -5.83 -14.62 16.72
N ILE A 172 -6.64 -15.32 15.93
CA ILE A 172 -6.68 -16.78 15.89
C ILE A 172 -6.23 -17.19 14.51
N ASP A 173 -5.05 -17.79 14.40
CA ASP A 173 -4.58 -18.25 13.11
C ASP A 173 -5.38 -19.44 12.62
N LEU A 174 -5.67 -19.43 11.33
CA LEU A 174 -6.45 -20.46 10.65
C LEU A 174 -5.53 -21.30 9.78
N ARG A 175 -6.03 -22.48 9.39
CA ARG A 175 -5.31 -23.44 8.54
C ARG A 175 -3.92 -23.75 9.09
N LEU A 176 -3.87 -24.38 10.25
CA LEU A 176 -2.62 -24.76 10.89
C LEU A 176 -2.26 -26.22 10.53
N ASN A 177 -0.97 -26.55 10.61
CA ASN A 177 -0.48 -27.92 10.54
C ASN A 177 -0.66 -28.65 11.88
N ASP A 178 -0.18 -29.90 11.96
CA ASP A 178 -0.30 -30.75 13.14
C ASP A 178 0.96 -30.74 14.05
N ASP A 179 1.81 -29.71 13.97
CA ASP A 179 3.01 -29.62 14.82
C ASP A 179 2.62 -29.43 16.31
N ASP A 180 3.41 -30.04 17.21
CA ASP A 180 3.24 -30.00 18.66
C ASP A 180 4.53 -29.51 19.34
N PRO A 181 4.46 -28.66 20.39
CA PRO A 181 3.24 -28.15 21.03
C PRO A 181 2.65 -26.89 20.38
N VAL A 182 3.31 -26.33 19.36
CA VAL A 182 2.88 -25.11 18.68
C VAL A 182 2.74 -25.41 17.18
N PRO A 183 1.52 -25.35 16.64
CA PRO A 183 1.29 -25.56 15.22
C PRO A 183 1.66 -24.31 14.41
N HIS A 184 1.96 -24.52 13.13
CA HIS A 184 2.37 -23.48 12.18
C HIS A 184 1.35 -23.29 11.05
N GLN A 185 1.29 -22.09 10.49
CA GLN A 185 0.34 -21.72 9.44
C GLN A 185 0.63 -22.45 8.13
N LEU A 186 -0.42 -22.88 7.45
CA LEU A 186 -0.40 -23.37 6.08
C LEU A 186 -0.74 -22.23 5.10
N GLN A 187 -0.23 -22.38 3.89
CA GLN A 187 -0.43 -21.43 2.79
C GLN A 187 -1.92 -21.15 2.54
N PHE A 188 -2.34 -19.87 2.56
CA PHE A 188 -3.73 -19.50 2.30
C PHE A 188 -4.07 -19.59 0.81
N MET A 189 -3.34 -18.86 -0.06
CA MET A 189 -3.48 -18.95 -1.51
C MET A 189 -2.77 -20.21 -2.03
N PRO A 190 -3.49 -21.23 -2.52
CA PRO A 190 -2.88 -22.49 -2.90
C PRO A 190 -1.96 -22.32 -4.11
N TRP A 191 -0.84 -23.04 -4.06
CA TRP A 191 0.05 -23.24 -5.21
C TRP A 191 -0.66 -24.08 -6.27
N VAL A 192 -0.55 -23.66 -7.53
CA VAL A 192 -1.03 -24.45 -8.66
C VAL A 192 0.16 -24.89 -9.51
N GLU A 193 0.53 -26.16 -9.38
CA GLU A 193 1.70 -26.76 -10.07
C GLU A 193 1.57 -26.63 -11.60
N GLU A 194 0.36 -26.69 -12.14
CA GLU A 194 0.09 -26.55 -13.59
C GLU A 194 0.46 -25.15 -14.12
N TRP A 195 0.53 -24.14 -13.24
CA TRP A 195 1.01 -22.79 -13.56
C TRP A 195 2.50 -22.60 -13.25
N GLY A 196 3.19 -23.65 -12.81
CA GLY A 196 4.60 -23.61 -12.41
C GLY A 196 4.83 -22.98 -11.04
N GLU A 197 3.78 -22.77 -10.25
CA GLU A 197 3.90 -22.14 -8.94
C GLU A 197 4.52 -23.09 -7.92
N THR A 198 5.36 -22.54 -7.05
CA THR A 198 6.02 -23.26 -5.96
C THR A 198 6.01 -22.41 -4.71
N ASN A 199 6.53 -22.93 -3.60
CA ASN A 199 6.76 -22.16 -2.36
C ASN A 199 7.71 -20.95 -2.53
N ARG A 200 8.29 -20.77 -3.72
CA ARG A 200 9.06 -19.58 -4.09
C ARG A 200 8.22 -18.45 -4.63
N TYR A 201 6.93 -18.64 -4.90
CA TYR A 201 6.08 -17.55 -5.35
C TYR A 201 5.62 -16.74 -4.13
N GLY A 202 5.44 -15.44 -4.27
CA GLY A 202 4.85 -14.57 -3.25
C GLY A 202 3.42 -14.21 -3.62
N PHE A 203 2.53 -14.14 -2.63
CA PHE A 203 1.19 -13.62 -2.80
C PHE A 203 0.97 -12.42 -1.87
N GLY A 204 0.99 -11.22 -2.44
CA GLY A 204 0.61 -10.02 -1.72
C GLY A 204 -0.90 -9.84 -1.78
N GLY A 205 -1.64 -10.42 -0.84
CA GLY A 205 -3.10 -10.30 -0.75
C GLY A 205 -3.56 -9.04 -0.02
N THR A 206 -4.72 -8.51 -0.41
CA THR A 206 -5.46 -7.48 0.34
C THR A 206 -6.69 -8.06 1.02
N SER A 207 -7.63 -7.23 1.47
CA SER A 207 -8.80 -7.63 2.25
C SER A 207 -9.73 -8.60 1.52
N ILE A 208 -10.31 -9.55 2.26
CA ILE A 208 -11.48 -10.30 1.80
C ILE A 208 -12.64 -9.32 1.61
N CYS A 209 -13.19 -9.30 0.41
CA CYS A 209 -14.37 -8.52 0.06
C CYS A 209 -15.57 -9.46 -0.02
N GLU A 210 -16.46 -9.40 0.98
CA GLU A 210 -17.70 -10.20 0.97
C GLU A 210 -18.57 -9.85 -0.25
N VAL A 211 -19.02 -10.89 -0.95
CA VAL A 211 -19.91 -10.80 -2.11
C VAL A 211 -21.34 -11.19 -1.69
N GLU A 212 -21.45 -12.29 -0.94
CA GLU A 212 -22.66 -12.79 -0.30
C GLU A 212 -22.28 -13.61 0.94
N GLU A 213 -23.25 -14.04 1.74
CA GLU A 213 -22.98 -14.84 2.94
C GLU A 213 -22.20 -16.12 2.57
N GLY A 214 -21.09 -16.36 3.26
CA GLY A 214 -20.22 -17.51 2.99
C GLY A 214 -19.30 -17.36 1.79
N VAL A 215 -19.42 -16.32 0.97
CA VAL A 215 -18.67 -16.16 -0.28
C VAL A 215 -18.07 -14.76 -0.41
N GLY A 216 -16.76 -14.71 -0.61
CA GLY A 216 -16.01 -13.49 -0.82
C GLY A 216 -15.08 -13.59 -2.01
N ILE A 217 -14.37 -12.48 -2.25
CA ILE A 217 -13.30 -12.37 -3.22
C ILE A 217 -12.08 -11.73 -2.56
N VAL A 218 -10.90 -12.22 -2.90
CA VAL A 218 -9.62 -11.60 -2.52
C VAL A 218 -8.88 -11.20 -3.78
N TYR A 219 -8.19 -10.06 -3.72
CA TYR A 219 -7.30 -9.59 -4.77
C TYR A 219 -5.86 -9.69 -4.29
N TYR A 220 -4.97 -10.09 -5.18
CA TYR A 220 -3.60 -10.41 -4.80
C TYR A 220 -2.62 -10.14 -5.93
N LEU A 221 -1.39 -9.86 -5.53
CA LEU A 221 -0.24 -9.74 -6.41
C LEU A 221 0.54 -11.05 -6.44
N VAL A 222 0.88 -11.53 -7.63
CA VAL A 222 1.72 -12.71 -7.85
C VAL A 222 3.16 -12.26 -8.12
N ASN A 223 4.08 -12.72 -7.27
CA ASN A 223 5.50 -12.46 -7.39
C ASN A 223 6.26 -13.78 -7.62
N ALA A 224 6.87 -13.96 -8.79
CA ALA A 224 7.69 -15.12 -9.12
C ALA A 224 9.15 -15.02 -8.59
N ASN A 225 9.39 -14.18 -7.57
CA ASN A 225 10.66 -13.98 -6.85
C ASN A 225 11.91 -14.06 -7.75
N GLU A 226 12.88 -14.94 -7.41
CA GLU A 226 14.22 -15.04 -8.02
C GLU A 226 14.22 -15.27 -9.55
N GLU A 227 13.08 -15.63 -10.13
CA GLU A 227 12.96 -16.06 -11.53
C GLU A 227 12.20 -15.07 -12.42
N GLY A 228 11.38 -14.15 -11.86
CA GLY A 228 10.53 -13.30 -12.70
C GLY A 228 9.96 -12.02 -12.08
N GLY A 229 10.14 -11.76 -10.79
CA GLY A 229 9.56 -10.57 -10.12
C GLY A 229 8.02 -10.54 -10.15
N LEU A 230 7.42 -9.35 -10.16
CA LEU A 230 5.96 -9.19 -10.21
C LEU A 230 5.43 -9.60 -11.60
N ILE A 231 4.64 -10.68 -11.69
CA ILE A 231 4.20 -11.23 -12.99
C ILE A 231 2.70 -11.02 -13.28
N GLY A 232 1.88 -10.80 -12.25
CA GLY A 232 0.47 -10.49 -12.47
C GLY A 232 -0.27 -10.14 -11.18
N ALA A 233 -1.39 -9.44 -11.31
CA ALA A 233 -2.38 -9.29 -10.24
C ALA A 233 -3.65 -10.09 -10.58
N GLY A 234 -4.26 -10.67 -9.55
CA GLY A 234 -5.33 -11.64 -9.69
C GLY A 234 -6.49 -11.40 -8.75
N ALA A 235 -7.56 -12.15 -9.02
CA ALA A 235 -8.74 -12.25 -8.18
C ALA A 235 -8.97 -13.73 -7.84
N ALA A 236 -9.45 -14.01 -6.64
CA ALA A 236 -9.75 -15.38 -6.20
C ALA A 236 -11.04 -15.43 -5.39
N LYS A 237 -11.86 -16.43 -5.70
CA LYS A 237 -13.06 -16.76 -4.93
C LYS A 237 -12.64 -17.39 -3.61
N VAL A 238 -13.20 -16.86 -2.53
CA VAL A 238 -13.08 -17.40 -1.17
C VAL A 238 -14.44 -17.91 -0.75
N GLU A 239 -14.51 -19.14 -0.26
CA GLU A 239 -15.74 -19.73 0.27
C GLU A 239 -15.49 -20.24 1.69
N MET A 240 -16.49 -20.08 2.56
CA MET A 240 -16.49 -20.71 3.88
C MET A 240 -16.60 -22.23 3.71
N LYS A 241 -15.57 -22.95 4.15
CA LYS A 241 -15.55 -24.41 4.21
C LYS A 241 -15.17 -24.84 5.62
N ASN A 242 -16.05 -25.60 6.29
CA ASN A 242 -15.85 -26.02 7.68
C ASN A 242 -15.46 -24.84 8.59
N ASP A 243 -16.25 -23.76 8.53
CA ASP A 243 -16.04 -22.52 9.29
C ASP A 243 -14.71 -21.79 9.05
N THR A 244 -14.00 -22.11 7.96
CA THR A 244 -12.74 -21.46 7.57
C THR A 244 -12.83 -20.89 6.15
N PRO A 245 -12.49 -19.60 5.94
CA PRO A 245 -12.35 -19.05 4.59
C PRO A 245 -11.30 -19.81 3.79
N THR A 246 -11.68 -20.30 2.63
CA THR A 246 -10.83 -21.13 1.76
C THR A 246 -10.86 -20.58 0.35
N VAL A 247 -9.69 -20.35 -0.26
CA VAL A 247 -9.61 -20.06 -1.69
C VAL A 247 -10.05 -21.30 -2.48
N THR A 248 -11.08 -21.17 -3.29
CA THR A 248 -11.63 -22.29 -4.07
C THR A 248 -11.45 -22.14 -5.57
N GLN A 249 -11.21 -20.92 -6.04
CA GLN A 249 -10.94 -20.66 -7.44
C GLN A 249 -10.08 -19.41 -7.58
N ARG A 250 -9.07 -19.46 -8.45
CA ARG A 250 -8.32 -18.29 -8.91
C ARG A 250 -8.71 -18.00 -10.35
N PHE A 251 -8.92 -16.73 -10.66
CA PHE A 251 -9.37 -16.29 -11.99
C PHE A 251 -8.19 -15.92 -12.90
N GLY A 252 -8.41 -16.03 -14.20
CA GLY A 252 -7.38 -15.78 -15.23
C GLY A 252 -6.68 -17.07 -15.70
N MET A 253 -5.92 -16.97 -16.80
CA MET A 253 -5.35 -18.15 -17.47
C MET A 253 -4.27 -18.87 -16.67
N ALA A 254 -3.53 -18.13 -15.85
CA ALA A 254 -2.46 -18.63 -14.98
C ALA A 254 -2.68 -18.22 -13.51
N GLY A 255 -3.95 -18.10 -13.10
CA GLY A 255 -4.30 -17.63 -11.77
C GLY A 255 -4.00 -16.15 -11.52
N TYR A 256 -3.89 -15.36 -12.58
CA TYR A 256 -3.91 -13.90 -12.52
C TYR A 256 -4.50 -13.38 -13.82
N TRP A 257 -5.00 -12.15 -13.77
CA TRP A 257 -5.75 -11.55 -14.87
C TRP A 257 -5.07 -10.29 -15.39
N TRP A 258 -4.55 -9.45 -14.50
CA TRP A 258 -3.83 -8.24 -14.87
C TRP A 258 -2.35 -8.55 -15.03
N ASP A 259 -1.86 -8.58 -16.27
CA ASP A 259 -0.43 -8.70 -16.57
C ASP A 259 0.29 -7.42 -16.13
N THR A 260 1.22 -7.56 -15.19
CA THR A 260 1.98 -6.46 -14.60
C THR A 260 2.81 -5.70 -15.63
N ASN A 261 3.11 -6.27 -16.79
CA ASN A 261 3.87 -5.58 -17.85
C ASN A 261 3.01 -4.66 -18.71
N THR A 262 1.68 -4.75 -18.63
CA THR A 262 0.78 -3.97 -19.49
C THR A 262 -0.32 -3.24 -18.73
N THR A 263 -0.59 -3.65 -17.49
CA THR A 263 -1.70 -3.14 -16.69
C THR A 263 -1.24 -2.75 -15.28
N ALA A 264 -2.02 -1.89 -14.62
CA ALA A 264 -1.83 -1.65 -13.20
C ALA A 264 -2.14 -2.91 -12.39
N ARG A 265 -1.52 -3.02 -11.21
CA ARG A 265 -1.58 -4.20 -10.34
C ARG A 265 -2.82 -4.16 -9.44
N TYR A 266 -4.01 -4.09 -10.02
CA TYR A 266 -5.24 -3.82 -9.28
C TYR A 266 -5.44 -4.77 -8.09
N GLY A 267 -5.58 -4.18 -6.90
CA GLY A 267 -5.78 -4.88 -5.64
C GLY A 267 -4.49 -5.20 -4.87
N ASP A 268 -3.30 -4.79 -5.34
CA ASP A 268 -2.04 -4.94 -4.59
C ASP A 268 -1.86 -3.88 -3.50
N VAL A 269 -2.37 -2.67 -3.73
CA VAL A 269 -2.32 -1.54 -2.80
C VAL A 269 -3.42 -1.64 -1.76
N CYS A 270 -4.66 -1.83 -2.22
CA CYS A 270 -5.86 -1.90 -1.39
C CYS A 270 -7.02 -2.56 -2.15
N ALA A 271 -7.84 -3.34 -1.46
CA ALA A 271 -9.17 -3.72 -1.89
C ALA A 271 -10.18 -3.35 -0.80
N TYR A 272 -11.29 -2.73 -1.19
CA TYR A 272 -12.31 -2.26 -0.25
C TYR A 272 -13.71 -2.65 -0.72
N ARG A 273 -14.39 -3.47 0.08
CA ARG A 273 -15.82 -3.73 -0.06
C ARG A 273 -16.60 -2.60 0.58
N ASP A 274 -17.18 -1.73 -0.24
CA ASP A 274 -17.92 -0.59 0.25
C ASP A 274 -19.35 -0.96 0.64
N GLU A 275 -19.61 -1.15 1.93
CA GLU A 275 -20.95 -1.48 2.44
C GLU A 275 -22.02 -0.41 2.13
N TRP A 276 -21.61 0.82 1.77
CA TRP A 276 -22.51 1.92 1.40
C TRP A 276 -22.83 1.99 -0.10
N SER A 277 -22.22 1.12 -0.90
CA SER A 277 -22.53 0.97 -2.31
C SER A 277 -22.57 -0.50 -2.75
N GLN A 278 -22.85 -0.71 -4.02
CA GLN A 278 -22.82 -2.03 -4.64
C GLN A 278 -21.41 -2.45 -5.09
N TYR A 279 -20.38 -1.63 -4.84
CA TYR A 279 -19.07 -1.81 -5.44
C TYR A 279 -18.02 -2.40 -4.49
N ILE A 280 -17.07 -3.10 -5.10
CA ILE A 280 -15.75 -3.36 -4.55
C ILE A 280 -14.78 -2.47 -5.32
N TYR A 281 -13.92 -1.75 -4.61
CA TYR A 281 -12.91 -0.86 -5.18
C TYR A 281 -11.51 -1.42 -5.00
N LEU A 282 -10.66 -1.26 -6.01
CA LEU A 282 -9.33 -1.86 -6.10
C LEU A 282 -8.32 -0.81 -6.52
N TRP A 283 -7.34 -0.57 -5.67
CA TRP A 283 -6.19 0.26 -6.02
C TRP A 283 -5.02 -0.65 -6.39
N GLY A 284 -4.36 -0.29 -7.49
CA GLY A 284 -3.20 -0.99 -8.00
C GLY A 284 -2.03 -0.06 -8.26
N GLY A 285 -0.82 -0.50 -7.95
CA GLY A 285 0.41 0.17 -8.38
C GLY A 285 0.60 0.15 -9.91
N PRO A 286 1.54 0.94 -10.45
CA PRO A 286 1.74 1.06 -11.89
C PRO A 286 2.29 -0.23 -12.52
N PRO A 287 2.16 -0.40 -13.85
CA PRO A 287 2.82 -1.48 -14.57
C PRO A 287 4.34 -1.51 -14.36
N ASN A 288 4.96 -2.67 -14.57
CA ASN A 288 6.39 -2.92 -14.39
C ASN A 288 7.29 -2.00 -15.23
N TYR A 289 6.85 -1.54 -16.40
CA TYR A 289 7.67 -0.66 -17.24
C TYR A 289 7.77 0.78 -16.69
N VAL A 290 6.90 1.16 -15.76
CA VAL A 290 6.98 2.46 -15.07
C VAL A 290 8.08 2.36 -14.03
N LYS A 291 9.24 2.97 -14.34
CA LYS A 291 10.44 2.94 -13.49
C LYS A 291 10.83 4.29 -12.93
N PHE A 292 10.23 5.39 -13.41
CA PHE A 292 10.56 6.71 -12.91
C PHE A 292 10.02 6.87 -11.49
N TRP A 293 10.88 7.33 -10.58
CA TRP A 293 10.56 7.44 -9.15
C TRP A 293 9.23 8.14 -8.87
N GLY A 294 9.00 9.31 -9.47
CA GLY A 294 7.77 10.06 -9.27
C GLY A 294 6.52 9.30 -9.74
N GLU A 295 6.64 8.48 -10.78
CA GLU A 295 5.53 7.74 -11.35
C GLU A 295 5.24 6.41 -10.62
N MET A 296 6.26 5.81 -9.99
CA MET A 296 6.10 4.59 -9.18
C MET A 296 5.18 4.80 -7.97
N GLY A 297 5.01 6.06 -7.53
CA GLY A 297 4.12 6.42 -6.43
C GLY A 297 2.63 6.46 -6.80
N TYR A 298 2.26 6.39 -8.07
CA TYR A 298 0.85 6.46 -8.49
C TYR A 298 0.08 5.17 -8.16
N SER A 299 -1.20 5.32 -7.82
CA SER A 299 -2.14 4.19 -7.76
C SER A 299 -3.35 4.43 -8.66
N TYR A 300 -3.76 3.38 -9.36
CA TYR A 300 -4.86 3.38 -10.33
C TYR A 300 -6.03 2.60 -9.76
N LEU A 301 -7.24 3.02 -10.13
CA LEU A 301 -8.46 2.53 -9.53
C LEU A 301 -9.29 1.69 -10.52
N ALA A 302 -9.75 0.54 -10.05
CA ALA A 302 -10.78 -0.25 -10.68
C ALA A 302 -11.94 -0.49 -9.70
N ARG A 303 -13.11 -0.83 -10.21
CA ARG A 303 -14.24 -1.28 -9.40
C ARG A 303 -15.04 -2.37 -10.10
N VAL A 304 -15.78 -3.13 -9.31
CA VAL A 304 -16.74 -4.11 -9.80
C VAL A 304 -17.96 -4.12 -8.90
N LYS A 305 -19.14 -4.38 -9.45
CA LYS A 305 -20.31 -4.62 -8.60
C LYS A 305 -20.13 -5.94 -7.87
N THR A 306 -20.50 -6.05 -6.61
CA THR A 306 -20.36 -7.29 -5.83
C THR A 306 -20.95 -8.50 -6.55
N LYS A 307 -22.18 -8.37 -7.04
CA LYS A 307 -22.87 -9.44 -7.77
C LYS A 307 -22.15 -9.91 -9.05
N ASP A 308 -21.25 -9.08 -9.58
CA ASP A 308 -20.50 -9.33 -10.80
C ASP A 308 -19.01 -9.59 -10.49
N ALA A 309 -18.61 -9.73 -9.21
CA ALA A 309 -17.20 -9.81 -8.79
C ALA A 309 -16.43 -10.98 -9.43
N PHE A 310 -17.14 -12.06 -9.79
CA PHE A 310 -16.57 -13.24 -10.45
C PHE A 310 -16.64 -13.20 -11.99
N ASP A 311 -17.26 -12.18 -12.59
CA ASP A 311 -17.25 -11.93 -14.02
C ASP A 311 -16.17 -10.89 -14.36
N LEU A 312 -15.10 -11.34 -15.03
CA LEU A 312 -14.00 -10.46 -15.42
C LEU A 312 -14.44 -9.35 -16.40
N ASN A 313 -15.57 -9.49 -17.09
CA ASN A 313 -16.12 -8.43 -17.95
C ASN A 313 -16.99 -7.41 -17.17
N GLY A 314 -17.20 -7.64 -15.88
CA GLY A 314 -17.99 -6.79 -15.00
C GLY A 314 -17.24 -5.59 -14.42
N TYR A 315 -15.91 -5.53 -14.60
CA TYR A 315 -15.06 -4.51 -14.01
C TYR A 315 -15.06 -3.22 -14.83
N GLU A 316 -14.93 -2.11 -14.12
CA GLU A 316 -14.76 -0.77 -14.66
C GLU A 316 -13.46 -0.16 -14.12
N TYR A 317 -12.79 0.64 -14.95
CA TYR A 317 -11.52 1.28 -14.67
C TYR A 317 -11.69 2.79 -14.69
N TRP A 318 -10.98 3.49 -13.81
CA TRP A 318 -10.97 4.94 -13.79
C TRP A 318 -10.03 5.49 -14.86
N TRP A 319 -10.56 6.29 -15.79
CA TRP A 319 -9.80 6.91 -16.89
C TRP A 319 -9.49 8.39 -16.65
N GLY A 320 -9.50 8.82 -15.39
CA GLY A 320 -9.32 10.23 -15.03
C GLY A 320 -10.63 11.02 -15.09
N ARG A 321 -10.59 12.25 -14.57
CA ARG A 321 -11.79 13.09 -14.37
C ARG A 321 -12.54 13.43 -15.65
N ASP A 322 -11.82 13.57 -16.75
CA ASP A 322 -12.42 13.94 -18.04
C ASP A 322 -13.17 12.78 -18.69
N LEU A 323 -12.75 11.54 -18.43
CA LEU A 323 -13.28 10.34 -19.10
C LEU A 323 -14.13 9.46 -18.19
N GLY A 324 -13.96 9.56 -16.87
CA GLY A 324 -14.71 8.82 -15.86
C GLY A 324 -14.45 7.32 -15.87
N TRP A 325 -15.44 6.57 -15.40
CA TRP A 325 -15.43 5.10 -15.37
C TRP A 325 -15.69 4.50 -16.74
N ARG A 326 -14.91 3.48 -17.11
CA ARG A 326 -15.03 2.77 -18.39
C ARG A 326 -14.82 1.28 -18.26
N LYS A 327 -15.33 0.50 -19.21
CA LYS A 327 -15.12 -0.97 -19.23
C LYS A 327 -13.79 -1.37 -19.85
N GLU A 328 -13.22 -0.50 -20.68
CA GLU A 328 -11.90 -0.72 -21.25
C GLU A 328 -10.85 -0.66 -20.14
N VAL A 329 -9.97 -1.67 -20.09
CA VAL A 329 -8.83 -1.69 -19.17
C VAL A 329 -7.96 -0.46 -19.43
N LEU A 330 -7.58 0.25 -18.37
CA LEU A 330 -6.73 1.44 -18.49
C LEU A 330 -5.39 1.09 -19.14
N THR A 331 -4.99 1.85 -20.16
CA THR A 331 -3.72 1.66 -20.89
C THR A 331 -2.81 2.89 -20.85
N VAL A 332 -3.22 3.95 -20.17
CA VAL A 332 -2.47 5.21 -20.02
C VAL A 332 -2.25 5.43 -18.54
N PHE A 333 -0.99 5.57 -18.13
CA PHE A 333 -0.60 5.59 -16.73
C PHE A 333 0.16 6.89 -16.44
N GLY A 334 -0.48 7.75 -15.66
CA GLY A 334 0.04 9.07 -15.32
C GLY A 334 -0.87 9.82 -14.35
N PRO A 335 -0.49 11.03 -13.92
CA PRO A 335 -1.21 11.82 -12.93
C PRO A 335 -2.67 12.08 -13.28
N GLU A 336 -3.02 12.15 -14.57
CA GLU A 336 -4.40 12.39 -15.03
C GLU A 336 -5.34 11.23 -14.70
N THR A 337 -4.80 10.01 -14.71
CA THR A 337 -5.54 8.74 -14.58
C THR A 337 -5.38 8.08 -13.20
N ALA A 338 -4.37 8.48 -12.44
CA ALA A 338 -4.15 8.00 -11.08
C ALA A 338 -5.12 8.67 -10.09
N THR A 339 -5.45 7.99 -8.99
CA THR A 339 -6.33 8.51 -7.93
C THR A 339 -5.57 8.83 -6.65
N LEU A 340 -4.44 8.18 -6.42
CA LEU A 340 -3.57 8.37 -5.25
C LEU A 340 -2.12 8.51 -5.70
N TRP A 341 -1.34 9.22 -4.89
CA TRP A 341 0.11 9.27 -5.00
C TRP A 341 0.75 9.12 -3.62
N GLY A 342 1.86 8.36 -3.55
CA GLY A 342 2.75 8.29 -2.40
C GLY A 342 2.18 7.49 -1.21
N THR A 343 1.21 6.61 -1.43
CA THR A 343 0.58 5.85 -0.34
C THR A 343 1.28 4.52 -0.04
N GLY A 344 1.83 3.86 -1.07
CA GLY A 344 2.20 2.45 -0.93
C GLY A 344 0.97 1.58 -0.61
N GLN A 345 1.20 0.46 0.06
CA GLN A 345 0.14 -0.43 0.56
C GLN A 345 -0.57 0.16 1.78
N GLY A 346 -1.89 0.02 1.83
CA GLY A 346 -2.68 0.47 2.97
C GLY A 346 -4.17 0.22 2.79
N GLN A 347 -5.00 0.69 3.70
CA GLN A 347 -6.42 0.34 3.72
C GLN A 347 -7.35 1.55 3.68
N ILE A 348 -8.37 1.44 2.83
CA ILE A 348 -9.46 2.40 2.75
C ILE A 348 -10.67 1.86 3.53
N PHE A 349 -11.33 2.76 4.26
CA PHE A 349 -12.63 2.51 4.86
C PHE A 349 -13.50 3.76 4.80
N TRP A 350 -14.82 3.58 4.93
CA TRP A 350 -15.74 4.70 5.14
C TRP A 350 -15.82 5.07 6.62
N SER A 351 -15.47 6.31 6.97
CA SER A 351 -15.67 6.84 8.31
C SER A 351 -17.08 7.40 8.46
N LYS A 352 -17.90 6.76 9.30
CA LYS A 352 -19.23 7.29 9.67
C LYS A 352 -19.13 8.59 10.47
N TRP A 353 -18.04 8.80 11.21
CA TRP A 353 -17.84 9.99 12.04
C TRP A 353 -17.59 11.24 11.20
N TYR A 354 -16.79 11.11 10.14
CA TYR A 354 -16.46 12.22 9.23
C TYR A 354 -17.29 12.23 7.94
N GLU A 355 -18.10 11.19 7.71
CA GLU A 355 -18.89 11.00 6.49
C GLU A 355 -18.05 11.08 5.21
N CYS A 356 -16.88 10.42 5.24
CA CYS A 356 -15.94 10.40 4.12
C CYS A 356 -15.13 9.09 4.09
N TYR A 357 -14.48 8.83 2.96
CA TYR A 357 -13.49 7.76 2.85
C TYR A 357 -12.20 8.21 3.52
N VAL A 358 -11.56 7.29 4.24
CA VAL A 358 -10.27 7.47 4.90
C VAL A 358 -9.32 6.40 4.36
N MET A 359 -8.18 6.82 3.82
CA MET A 359 -7.03 5.95 3.52
C MET A 359 -6.07 5.99 4.69
N VAL A 360 -5.74 4.83 5.22
CA VAL A 360 -4.64 4.62 6.15
C VAL A 360 -3.45 4.12 5.34
N HIS A 361 -2.29 4.75 5.51
CA HIS A 361 -1.09 4.33 4.81
C HIS A 361 0.17 4.76 5.57
N THR A 362 1.33 4.35 5.06
CA THR A 362 2.62 4.80 5.57
C THR A 362 3.23 5.84 4.65
N SER A 363 4.10 6.70 5.18
CA SER A 363 4.85 7.65 4.36
C SER A 363 5.80 6.91 3.40
N THR A 364 6.00 7.45 2.21
CA THR A 364 6.77 6.80 1.13
C THR A 364 8.24 6.50 1.49
N PHE A 365 8.77 7.14 2.54
CA PHE A 365 10.18 7.09 2.94
C PHE A 365 10.39 7.08 4.45
N GLY A 366 9.37 6.74 5.21
CA GLY A 366 9.44 6.89 6.66
C GLY A 366 8.61 5.86 7.39
N SER A 367 8.59 6.03 8.69
CA SER A 367 7.87 5.19 9.63
C SER A 367 6.59 5.85 10.12
N THR A 368 6.07 6.81 9.37
CA THR A 368 4.91 7.61 9.76
C THR A 368 3.63 7.00 9.23
N ILE A 369 2.67 6.78 10.12
CA ILE A 369 1.31 6.36 9.82
C ILE A 369 0.49 7.62 9.52
N LEU A 370 -0.14 7.63 8.35
CA LEU A 370 -0.82 8.78 7.77
C LEU A 370 -2.29 8.46 7.52
N LEU A 371 -3.14 9.49 7.66
CA LEU A 371 -4.53 9.44 7.25
C LEU A 371 -4.82 10.48 6.17
N ARG A 372 -5.48 10.05 5.10
CA ARG A 372 -5.94 10.90 4.01
C ARG A 372 -7.44 10.72 3.81
N THR A 373 -8.16 11.77 3.41
CA THR A 373 -9.63 11.67 3.22
C THR A 373 -10.09 12.06 1.82
N ALA A 374 -11.24 11.54 1.40
CA ALA A 374 -11.95 11.97 0.20
C ALA A 374 -13.45 11.73 0.33
N LEU A 375 -14.26 12.50 -0.41
CA LEU A 375 -15.72 12.27 -0.50
C LEU A 375 -16.08 11.19 -1.53
N SER A 376 -15.13 10.79 -2.36
CA SER A 376 -15.31 9.75 -3.38
C SER A 376 -14.03 8.92 -3.50
N PRO A 377 -14.11 7.62 -3.81
CA PRO A 377 -12.93 6.76 -3.91
C PRO A 377 -11.88 7.24 -4.92
N GLU A 378 -12.32 7.85 -6.02
CA GLU A 378 -11.45 8.46 -7.04
C GLU A 378 -10.82 9.80 -6.61
N GLY A 379 -11.19 10.33 -5.45
CA GLY A 379 -10.75 11.64 -4.96
C GLY A 379 -11.63 12.81 -5.44
N PRO A 380 -11.11 14.06 -5.43
CA PRO A 380 -9.75 14.40 -5.00
C PRO A 380 -9.54 14.10 -3.51
N TRP A 381 -8.33 13.66 -3.16
CA TRP A 381 -7.95 13.37 -1.79
C TRP A 381 -7.35 14.60 -1.11
N THR A 382 -7.56 14.73 0.20
CA THR A 382 -7.00 15.81 1.03
C THR A 382 -5.50 15.62 1.27
N PRO A 383 -4.79 16.61 1.81
CA PRO A 383 -3.47 16.37 2.40
C PRO A 383 -3.48 15.34 3.54
N ASP A 384 -2.33 14.76 3.82
CA ASP A 384 -2.14 13.80 4.92
C ASP A 384 -2.21 14.47 6.28
N VAL A 385 -2.71 13.73 7.25
CA VAL A 385 -2.57 14.02 8.68
C VAL A 385 -1.69 12.93 9.29
N GLU A 386 -0.63 13.34 9.98
CA GLU A 386 0.27 12.43 10.69
C GLU A 386 -0.36 11.93 11.98
N VAL A 387 -0.50 10.61 12.12
CA VAL A 387 -1.05 9.97 13.32
C VAL A 387 0.05 9.65 14.31
N PHE A 388 1.11 9.00 13.82
CA PHE A 388 2.14 8.39 14.65
C PHE A 388 3.39 8.14 13.81
N THR A 389 4.57 8.34 14.38
CA THR A 389 5.84 7.96 13.76
C THR A 389 6.47 6.84 14.57
N ALA A 390 6.52 5.65 13.97
CA ALA A 390 7.10 4.48 14.59
C ALA A 390 8.63 4.58 14.63
N VAL A 391 9.22 3.84 15.58
CA VAL A 391 10.66 3.62 15.61
C VAL A 391 10.90 2.28 14.91
N PRO A 392 11.62 2.24 13.79
CA PRO A 392 11.94 0.99 13.11
C PRO A 392 12.65 0.00 14.05
N ILE A 393 12.16 -1.24 14.08
CA ILE A 393 12.79 -2.33 14.82
C ILE A 393 13.96 -2.85 13.99
N ASP A 394 15.15 -2.91 14.60
CA ASP A 394 16.40 -3.40 13.97
C ASP A 394 16.71 -2.76 12.61
N ASP A 395 16.48 -1.46 12.48
CA ASP A 395 16.60 -0.69 11.22
C ASP A 395 15.76 -1.27 10.06
N GLY A 396 14.72 -2.06 10.38
CA GLY A 396 13.81 -2.69 9.44
C GLY A 396 12.81 -1.74 8.79
N LEU A 397 11.92 -2.30 7.97
CA LEU A 397 10.90 -1.53 7.26
C LEU A 397 9.64 -1.34 8.10
N VAL A 398 9.04 -0.14 7.98
CA VAL A 398 7.71 0.20 8.51
C VAL A 398 6.78 0.46 7.33
N TYR A 399 5.70 -0.30 7.21
CA TYR A 399 4.81 -0.24 6.04
C TYR A 399 3.43 -0.84 6.31
N ALA A 400 2.55 -0.78 5.29
CA ALA A 400 1.21 -1.36 5.28
C ALA A 400 0.33 -0.87 6.45
N GLY A 401 -0.03 0.42 6.41
CA GLY A 401 -0.98 1.01 7.35
C GLY A 401 -2.39 0.47 7.10
N VAL A 402 -2.94 -0.28 8.06
CA VAL A 402 -4.19 -1.02 7.96
C VAL A 402 -5.18 -0.49 9.00
N ALA A 403 -6.47 -0.47 8.65
CA ALA A 403 -7.55 0.02 9.51
C ALA A 403 -8.43 -1.12 9.99
N HIS A 404 -8.85 -1.07 11.25
CA HIS A 404 -9.75 -2.03 11.87
C HIS A 404 -11.01 -1.33 12.41
N PRO A 405 -11.86 -0.77 11.53
CA PRO A 405 -12.98 0.09 11.93
C PRO A 405 -14.06 -0.67 12.73
N TYR A 406 -14.07 -2.00 12.67
CA TYR A 406 -15.04 -2.84 13.36
C TYR A 406 -14.86 -2.92 14.88
N HIS A 407 -13.74 -2.42 15.43
CA HIS A 407 -13.59 -2.32 16.89
C HIS A 407 -14.45 -1.21 17.51
N ASP A 408 -14.96 -0.26 16.71
CA ASP A 408 -15.87 0.80 17.16
C ASP A 408 -16.80 1.25 16.03
N GLU A 409 -18.00 0.67 15.98
CA GLU A 409 -18.99 0.98 14.95
C GLU A 409 -19.53 2.42 15.00
N SER A 410 -19.30 3.15 16.10
CA SER A 410 -19.66 4.58 16.19
C SER A 410 -18.74 5.45 15.32
N GLY A 411 -17.56 4.94 14.96
CA GLY A 411 -16.54 5.65 14.19
C GLY A 411 -15.77 6.71 14.98
N LYS A 412 -16.04 6.89 16.28
CA LYS A 412 -15.34 7.87 17.13
C LYS A 412 -13.90 7.48 17.41
N THR A 413 -13.63 6.18 17.41
CA THR A 413 -12.28 5.63 17.45
C THR A 413 -12.02 4.74 16.25
N VAL A 414 -10.75 4.60 15.89
CA VAL A 414 -10.31 3.60 14.92
C VAL A 414 -9.06 2.92 15.47
N VAL A 415 -9.03 1.59 15.36
CA VAL A 415 -7.81 0.82 15.61
C VAL A 415 -7.05 0.75 14.29
N LEU A 416 -5.75 1.03 14.34
CA LEU A 416 -4.84 0.93 13.20
C LEU A 416 -3.78 -0.12 13.49
N SER A 417 -3.28 -0.79 12.47
CA SER A 417 -2.06 -1.58 12.58
C SER A 417 -1.10 -1.29 11.45
N TYR A 418 0.16 -1.69 11.61
CA TYR A 418 1.17 -1.61 10.58
C TYR A 418 2.25 -2.66 10.82
N THR A 419 2.98 -3.00 9.76
CA THR A 419 4.15 -3.85 9.86
C THR A 419 5.35 -3.02 10.26
N ASN A 420 6.09 -3.45 11.28
CA ASN A 420 7.39 -2.92 11.69
C ASN A 420 8.35 -4.11 11.83
N ASN A 421 9.17 -4.36 10.80
CA ASN A 421 10.08 -5.49 10.73
C ASN A 421 9.42 -6.86 11.07
N ASN A 422 8.30 -7.17 10.43
CA ASN A 422 7.48 -8.38 10.64
C ASN A 422 6.84 -8.53 12.04
N TYR A 423 6.80 -7.43 12.81
CA TYR A 423 5.91 -7.28 13.95
C TYR A 423 4.72 -6.42 13.55
N ILE A 424 3.52 -6.84 13.95
CA ILE A 424 2.30 -6.06 13.71
C ILE A 424 2.06 -5.18 14.93
N GLU A 425 2.37 -3.90 14.81
CA GLU A 425 2.16 -2.90 15.85
C GLU A 425 0.76 -2.30 15.74
N VAL A 426 0.13 -2.05 16.90
CA VAL A 426 -1.28 -1.64 16.97
C VAL A 426 -1.44 -0.30 17.67
N LEU A 427 -2.20 0.60 17.06
CA LEU A 427 -2.58 1.90 17.60
C LEU A 427 -4.09 1.96 17.81
N LYS A 428 -4.53 2.75 18.79
CA LYS A 428 -5.89 3.26 18.89
C LYS A 428 -5.87 4.77 18.71
N VAL A 429 -6.68 5.25 17.79
CA VAL A 429 -6.90 6.68 17.54
C VAL A 429 -8.30 7.04 18.03
N GLU A 430 -8.40 8.10 18.82
CA GLU A 430 -9.66 8.73 19.20
C GLU A 430 -9.79 10.07 18.49
N PHE A 431 -10.86 10.24 17.73
CA PHE A 431 -11.15 11.47 17.00
C PHE A 431 -11.80 12.53 17.91
N ASN A 432 -11.64 13.80 17.55
CA ASN A 432 -12.30 14.93 18.23
C ASN A 432 -13.79 15.05 17.88
#